data_AF-A0A3P7LB45-F1
#
_entry.id   AF-A0A3P7LB45-F1
#
_cell.length_a   1.000
_cell.length_b   1.000
_cell.length_c   1.000
_cell.angle_alpha   90.00
_cell.angle_beta   90.00
_cell.angle_gamma   90.00
#
_symmetry.space_group_name_H-M   'P 1'
#
loop_
_entity.id
_entity.type
_entity.pdbx_description
1 polymer ?
#
loop_
_entity_poly.entity_id
_entity_poly.type
_entity_poly.pdbx_seq_one_letter_code
_entity_poly.pdbx_strand_id
1 'polypeptide(L)'
;MMLEELRTPLTPRRLDSPVDNDDSDTIVLTADEAVFLQASWQRAVATIDVGAEVIIRLLNDKRSLFKSLLESHAGHINYSGNFTVEVVNRDLRRAKEVGQGVVQFFTKALECLAQPDASEKIRQMSYDLGVLHYKMRVWFQAENWLCVKNSLLTVILEINPIKSEIYFCSSKR
;
A
#
# COMPACT_ATOMS: atom_id res chain seq x y z
N MET A 1 -10.11 40.04 -33.15
CA MET A 1 -9.68 38.63 -33.22
C MET A 1 -8.46 38.51 -32.31
N MET A 2 -8.62 38.23 -31.01
CA MET A 2 -8.85 36.92 -30.36
C MET A 2 -7.70 35.93 -30.62
N LEU A 3 -6.73 35.88 -29.70
CA LEU A 3 -6.31 34.69 -28.94
C LEU A 3 -5.09 35.07 -28.05
N GLU A 4 -5.37 35.52 -26.84
CA GLU A 4 -4.40 35.49 -25.74
C GLU A 4 -4.24 34.04 -25.28
N GLU A 5 -3.05 33.49 -25.43
CA GLU A 5 -2.66 32.23 -24.80
C GLU A 5 -2.51 32.48 -23.29
N LEU A 6 -3.46 31.96 -22.50
CA LEU A 6 -3.32 31.80 -21.07
C LEU A 6 -2.14 30.87 -20.75
N ARG A 7 -0.96 31.45 -20.54
CA ARG A 7 0.12 30.79 -19.79
C ARG A 7 -0.29 30.75 -18.32
N THR A 8 -0.68 29.59 -17.84
CA THR A 8 -0.75 29.29 -16.41
C THR A 8 0.63 29.52 -15.77
N PRO A 9 0.72 30.18 -14.60
CA PRO A 9 1.99 30.31 -13.93
C PRO A 9 2.41 28.96 -13.35
N LEU A 10 3.58 28.47 -13.80
CA LEU A 10 4.33 27.44 -13.08
C LEU A 10 4.64 27.98 -11.68
N THR A 11 3.96 27.46 -10.66
CA THR A 11 4.28 27.77 -9.28
C THR A 11 5.72 27.31 -9.02
N PRO A 12 6.66 28.19 -8.66
CA PRO A 12 8.02 27.76 -8.33
C PRO A 12 7.94 26.91 -7.07
N ARG A 13 8.57 25.72 -7.08
CA ARG A 13 8.87 24.96 -5.86
C ARG A 13 9.55 25.93 -4.88
N ARG A 14 9.05 26.01 -3.64
CA ARG A 14 9.66 26.83 -2.58
C ARG A 14 11.12 26.39 -2.42
N LEU A 15 12.05 27.36 -2.45
CA LEU A 15 13.49 27.15 -2.31
C LEU A 15 13.91 26.52 -0.96
N ASP A 16 12.99 26.41 0.01
CA ASP A 16 13.27 25.89 1.36
C ASP A 16 12.81 24.44 1.59
N SER A 17 12.47 23.70 0.53
CA SER A 17 12.35 22.24 0.66
C SER A 17 13.74 21.64 0.92
N PRO A 18 13.91 20.73 1.90
CA PRO A 18 15.16 20.03 2.09
C PRO A 18 15.61 19.44 0.75
N VAL A 19 16.85 19.70 0.36
CA VAL A 19 17.48 18.97 -0.74
C VAL A 19 17.73 17.57 -0.20
N ASP A 20 16.79 16.67 -0.44
CA ASP A 20 17.02 15.24 -0.24
C ASP A 20 18.23 14.90 -1.12
N ASN A 21 19.30 14.36 -0.53
CA ASN A 21 20.46 13.90 -1.28
C ASN A 21 20.01 12.71 -2.15
N ASP A 22 19.69 13.02 -3.41
CA ASP A 22 18.87 12.25 -4.34
C ASP A 22 19.67 11.21 -5.14
N ASP A 23 20.46 10.36 -4.48
CA ASP A 23 21.35 9.43 -5.18
C ASP A 23 21.17 7.94 -4.84
N SER A 24 20.08 7.54 -4.18
CA SER A 24 19.76 6.10 -4.07
C SER A 24 18.27 5.78 -3.86
N ASP A 25 17.37 6.52 -4.50
CA ASP A 25 15.94 6.15 -4.51
C ASP A 25 15.57 5.23 -5.68
N THR A 26 16.54 4.68 -6.39
CA THR A 26 16.29 3.75 -7.49
C THR A 26 16.03 2.35 -6.89
N ILE A 27 14.91 1.74 -7.27
CA ILE A 27 14.63 0.35 -6.95
C ILE A 27 15.65 -0.51 -7.71
N VAL A 28 16.55 -1.15 -6.96
CA VAL A 28 17.51 -2.12 -7.50
C VAL A 28 17.00 -3.50 -7.15
N LEU A 29 16.48 -4.20 -8.16
CA LEU A 29 16.08 -5.61 -8.07
C LEU A 29 16.73 -6.37 -9.23
N THR A 30 17.17 -7.59 -8.96
CA THR A 30 17.48 -8.56 -10.00
C THR A 30 16.21 -8.95 -10.75
N ALA A 31 16.35 -9.46 -11.98
CA ALA A 31 15.23 -9.97 -12.74
C ALA A 31 14.47 -11.07 -11.99
N ASP A 32 15.21 -11.95 -11.29
CA ASP A 32 14.63 -13.04 -10.51
C ASP A 32 13.84 -12.52 -9.31
N GLU A 33 14.32 -11.49 -8.61
CA GLU A 33 13.58 -10.85 -7.51
C GLU A 33 12.29 -10.18 -8.01
N ALA A 34 12.35 -9.48 -9.15
CA ALA A 34 11.17 -8.86 -9.74
C ALA A 34 10.11 -9.92 -10.12
N VAL A 35 10.52 -11.01 -10.76
CA VAL A 35 9.64 -12.14 -11.11
C VAL A 35 9.08 -12.81 -9.85
N PHE A 36 9.91 -13.00 -8.82
CA PHE A 36 9.47 -13.58 -7.55
C PHE A 36 8.39 -12.72 -6.89
N LEU A 37 8.61 -11.41 -6.78
CA LEU A 37 7.63 -10.48 -6.19
C LEU A 37 6.30 -10.49 -6.97
N GLN A 38 6.36 -10.46 -8.30
CA GLN A 38 5.18 -10.56 -9.16
C GLN A 38 4.44 -11.88 -8.92
N ALA A 39 5.15 -13.02 -8.93
CA ALA A 39 4.55 -14.34 -8.74
C ALA A 39 3.93 -14.51 -7.33
N SER A 40 4.60 -14.01 -6.29
CA SER A 40 4.08 -14.04 -4.91
C SER A 40 2.80 -13.23 -4.76
N TRP A 41 2.73 -12.07 -5.42
CA TRP A 41 1.53 -11.24 -5.43
C TRP A 41 0.38 -11.90 -6.17
N GLN A 42 0.63 -12.39 -7.40
CA GLN A 42 -0.38 -13.06 -8.21
C GLN A 42 -0.97 -14.27 -7.48
N ARG A 43 -0.13 -15.03 -6.77
CA ARG A 43 -0.60 -16.13 -5.92
C ARG A 43 -1.49 -15.64 -4.79
N ALA A 44 -1.11 -14.58 -4.09
CA ALA A 44 -1.88 -14.04 -2.97
C ALA A 44 -3.28 -13.58 -3.42
N VAL A 45 -3.36 -12.75 -4.47
CA VAL A 45 -4.64 -12.25 -4.99
C VAL A 45 -5.53 -13.34 -5.60
N ALA A 46 -4.95 -14.45 -6.07
CA ALA A 46 -5.70 -15.60 -6.55
C ALA A 46 -6.20 -16.53 -5.43
N THR A 47 -5.60 -16.45 -4.24
CA THR A 47 -5.90 -17.36 -3.12
C THR A 47 -6.91 -16.77 -2.14
N ILE A 48 -6.79 -15.47 -1.85
CA ILE A 48 -7.58 -14.79 -0.81
C ILE A 48 -8.01 -13.39 -1.25
N ASP A 49 -9.01 -12.84 -0.57
CA ASP A 49 -9.34 -11.41 -0.67
C ASP A 49 -8.30 -10.57 0.11
N VAL A 50 -7.14 -10.35 -0.51
CA VAL A 50 -6.03 -9.58 0.09
C VAL A 50 -6.50 -8.23 0.62
N GLY A 51 -7.41 -7.57 -0.10
CA GLY A 51 -7.96 -6.28 0.31
C GLY A 51 -8.71 -6.38 1.63
N ALA A 52 -9.68 -7.30 1.74
CA ALA A 52 -10.42 -7.50 2.97
C ALA A 52 -9.53 -7.99 4.12
N GLU A 53 -8.56 -8.87 3.85
CA GLU A 53 -7.60 -9.40 4.83
C GLU A 53 -6.70 -8.31 5.43
N VAL A 54 -6.24 -7.34 4.61
CA VAL A 54 -5.53 -6.16 5.10
C VAL A 54 -6.44 -5.30 5.96
N ILE A 55 -7.68 -5.08 5.51
CA ILE A 55 -8.64 -4.22 6.20
C ILE A 55 -9.02 -4.77 7.58
N ILE A 56 -9.26 -6.08 7.72
CA ILE A 56 -9.57 -6.66 9.03
C ILE A 56 -8.38 -6.55 9.99
N ARG A 57 -7.13 -6.67 9.50
CA ARG A 57 -5.94 -6.50 10.33
C ARG A 57 -5.83 -5.06 10.84
N LEU A 58 -6.09 -4.09 9.97
CA LEU A 58 -6.11 -2.67 10.35
C LEU A 58 -7.24 -2.36 11.34
N LEU A 59 -8.44 -2.90 11.13
CA LEU A 59 -9.59 -2.67 12.01
C LEU A 59 -9.45 -3.35 13.38
N ASN A 60 -8.74 -4.48 13.44
CA ASN A 60 -8.54 -5.25 14.66
C ASN A 60 -7.22 -4.90 15.41
N ASP A 61 -6.28 -4.18 14.78
CA ASP A 61 -5.08 -3.67 15.47
C ASP A 61 -5.41 -2.40 16.28
N LYS A 62 -5.34 -2.51 17.60
CA LYS A 62 -5.60 -1.40 18.54
C LYS A 62 -4.66 -0.21 18.38
N ARG A 63 -3.52 -0.39 17.70
CA ARG A 63 -2.56 0.69 17.41
C ARG A 63 -2.89 1.42 16.11
N SER A 64 -3.75 0.85 15.27
CA SER A 64 -4.17 1.48 14.03
C SER A 64 -5.28 2.51 14.28
N LEU A 65 -5.14 3.70 13.69
CA LEU A 65 -6.21 4.71 13.71
C LEU A 65 -7.25 4.47 12.61
N PHE A 66 -7.15 3.35 11.88
CA PHE A 66 -7.93 3.11 10.68
C PHE A 66 -9.44 3.13 10.92
N LYS A 67 -9.93 2.58 12.05
CA LYS A 67 -11.35 2.66 12.41
C LYS A 67 -11.82 4.11 12.53
N SER A 68 -11.11 4.95 13.28
CA SER A 68 -11.45 6.36 13.46
C SER A 68 -11.38 7.15 12.15
N LEU A 69 -10.40 6.85 11.30
CA LEU A 69 -10.30 7.45 9.96
C LEU A 69 -11.49 7.07 9.08
N LEU A 70 -11.92 5.81 9.09
CA LEU A 70 -13.12 5.38 8.38
C LEU A 70 -14.37 6.07 8.92
N GLU A 71 -14.53 6.15 10.24
CA GLU A 71 -15.69 6.77 10.87
C GLU A 71 -15.84 8.26 10.52
N SER A 72 -14.72 8.98 10.40
CA SER A 72 -14.73 10.39 9.98
C SER A 72 -15.25 10.64 8.56
N HIS A 73 -15.28 9.61 7.69
CA HIS A 73 -15.69 9.74 6.28
C HIS A 73 -16.95 8.94 5.93
N ALA A 74 -17.24 7.87 6.68
CA ALA A 74 -18.34 6.95 6.40
C ALA A 74 -19.43 6.95 7.48
N GLY A 75 -19.25 7.70 8.57
CA GLY A 75 -20.14 7.67 9.73
C GLY A 75 -19.75 6.56 10.73
N HIS A 76 -20.45 6.54 11.86
CA HIS A 76 -20.09 5.69 12.98
C HIS A 76 -20.24 4.18 12.67
N ILE A 77 -19.23 3.39 13.02
CA ILE A 77 -19.23 1.93 12.87
C ILE A 77 -19.65 1.30 14.21
N ASN A 78 -20.93 0.96 14.32
CA ASN A 78 -21.49 0.30 15.50
C ASN A 78 -21.20 -1.20 15.47
N TYR A 79 -19.94 -1.56 15.72
CA TYR A 79 -19.47 -2.94 15.79
C TYR A 79 -18.49 -3.11 16.95
N SER A 80 -18.76 -4.10 17.81
CA SER A 80 -18.04 -4.35 19.06
C SER A 80 -17.25 -5.67 19.08
N GLY A 81 -17.33 -6.47 18.02
CA GLY A 81 -16.57 -7.73 17.87
C GLY A 81 -15.25 -7.54 17.10
N ASN A 82 -14.59 -8.67 16.78
CA ASN A 82 -13.49 -8.69 15.82
C ASN A 82 -14.05 -8.65 14.41
N PHE A 83 -13.59 -7.70 13.59
CA PHE A 83 -14.00 -7.60 12.20
C PHE A 83 -13.52 -8.82 11.42
N THR A 84 -14.40 -9.40 10.60
CA THR A 84 -14.11 -10.51 9.70
C THR A 84 -14.24 -10.07 8.24
N VAL A 85 -13.72 -10.87 7.32
CA VAL A 85 -13.82 -10.59 5.87
C VAL A 85 -15.28 -10.45 5.45
N GLU A 86 -16.17 -11.29 5.99
CA GLU A 86 -17.60 -11.26 5.69
C GLU A 86 -18.25 -9.95 6.13
N VAL A 87 -17.94 -9.49 7.36
CA VAL A 87 -18.45 -8.21 7.88
C VAL A 87 -17.97 -7.04 7.03
N VAL A 88 -16.67 -7.02 6.68
CA VAL A 88 -16.11 -5.96 5.83
C VAL A 88 -16.78 -5.94 4.46
N ASN A 89 -16.93 -7.11 3.84
CA ASN A 89 -17.45 -7.22 2.48
C ASN A 89 -18.96 -6.95 2.37
N ARG A 90 -19.73 -7.21 3.43
CA ARG A 90 -21.18 -7.01 3.47
C ARG A 90 -21.57 -5.62 3.99
N ASP A 91 -20.96 -5.19 5.09
CA ASP A 91 -21.48 -4.10 5.91
C ASP A 91 -20.64 -2.81 5.84
N LEU A 92 -19.37 -2.90 5.42
CA LEU A 92 -18.43 -1.78 5.46
C LEU A 92 -17.97 -1.34 4.06
N ARG A 93 -18.90 -0.76 3.27
CA ARG A 93 -18.63 -0.34 1.88
C ARG A 93 -17.34 0.49 1.74
N ARG A 94 -17.14 1.49 2.60
CA ARG A 94 -15.96 2.36 2.52
C ARG A 94 -14.66 1.61 2.83
N ALA A 95 -14.69 0.69 3.79
CA ALA A 95 -13.52 -0.12 4.13
C ALA A 95 -13.15 -1.05 2.96
N LYS A 96 -14.16 -1.64 2.31
CA LYS A 96 -14.00 -2.44 1.09
C LYS A 96 -13.37 -1.64 -0.06
N GLU A 97 -13.84 -0.42 -0.31
CA GLU A 97 -13.24 0.47 -1.33
C GLU A 97 -11.77 0.77 -1.05
N VAL A 98 -11.40 0.99 0.22
CA VAL A 98 -9.99 1.19 0.61
C VAL A 98 -9.18 -0.08 0.33
N GLY A 99 -9.69 -1.25 0.73
CA GLY A 99 -9.02 -2.54 0.45
C GLY A 99 -8.82 -2.78 -1.05
N GLN A 100 -9.81 -2.45 -1.88
CA GLN A 100 -9.70 -2.49 -3.34
C GLN A 100 -8.63 -1.52 -3.85
N GLY A 101 -8.56 -0.30 -3.31
CA GLY A 101 -7.53 0.67 -3.65
C GLY A 101 -6.12 0.17 -3.34
N VAL A 102 -5.93 -0.48 -2.19
CA VAL A 102 -4.64 -1.13 -1.83
C VAL A 102 -4.27 -2.19 -2.87
N VAL A 103 -5.19 -3.11 -3.19
CA VAL A 103 -4.93 -4.16 -4.18
C VAL A 103 -4.61 -3.56 -5.55
N GLN A 104 -5.38 -2.57 -6.01
CA GLN A 104 -5.15 -1.91 -7.30
C GLN A 104 -3.79 -1.23 -7.37
N PHE A 105 -3.37 -0.55 -6.30
CA PHE A 105 -2.07 0.11 -6.25
C PHE A 105 -0.93 -0.90 -6.35
N PHE A 106 -0.94 -1.94 -5.51
CA PHE A 106 0.14 -2.94 -5.49
C PHE A 106 0.17 -3.81 -6.75
N THR A 107 -0.99 -4.13 -7.35
CA THR A 107 -1.04 -4.79 -8.65
C THR A 107 -0.32 -3.96 -9.71
N LYS A 108 -0.66 -2.67 -9.85
CA LYS A 108 -0.01 -1.78 -10.83
C LYS A 108 1.49 -1.63 -10.55
N ALA A 109 1.87 -1.42 -9.28
CA ALA A 109 3.26 -1.27 -8.89
C ALA A 109 4.10 -2.51 -9.23
N LEU A 110 3.58 -3.71 -8.97
CA LEU A 110 4.29 -4.95 -9.24
C LEU A 110 4.33 -5.29 -10.74
N GLU A 111 3.28 -4.96 -11.50
CA GLU A 111 3.30 -5.07 -12.97
C GLU A 111 4.36 -4.15 -13.61
N CYS A 112 4.65 -2.99 -12.99
CA CYS A 112 5.71 -2.09 -13.44
C CYS A 112 7.12 -2.64 -13.25
N LEU A 113 7.36 -3.62 -12.37
CA LEU A 113 8.72 -4.09 -12.05
C LEU A 113 9.49 -4.67 -13.25
N ALA A 114 8.80 -5.14 -14.28
CA ALA A 114 9.43 -5.64 -15.50
C ALA A 114 9.88 -4.53 -16.48
N GLN A 115 9.57 -3.27 -16.17
CA GLN A 115 9.78 -2.14 -17.08
C GLN A 115 11.10 -1.41 -16.76
N PRO A 116 11.83 -0.90 -17.77
CA PRO A 116 13.11 -0.21 -17.55
C PRO A 116 13.02 1.02 -16.64
N ASP A 117 11.84 1.64 -16.58
CA ASP A 117 11.53 2.84 -15.78
C ASP A 117 10.67 2.53 -14.55
N ALA A 118 10.71 1.27 -14.05
CA ALA A 118 9.93 0.82 -12.90
C ALA A 118 10.02 1.76 -11.69
N SER A 119 11.24 2.18 -11.33
CA SER A 119 11.50 3.10 -10.21
C SER A 119 10.75 4.41 -10.37
N GLU A 120 10.82 5.03 -11.55
CA GLU A 120 10.17 6.32 -11.80
C GLU A 120 8.65 6.19 -11.83
N LYS A 121 8.13 5.12 -12.43
CA LYS A 121 6.69 4.83 -12.44
C LYS A 121 6.16 4.62 -11.02
N ILE A 122 6.84 3.83 -10.21
CA ILE A 122 6.44 3.55 -8.82
C ILE A 122 6.54 4.81 -7.97
N ARG A 123 7.58 5.63 -8.18
CA ARG A 123 7.73 6.95 -7.52
C ARG A 123 6.55 7.86 -7.86
N GLN A 124 6.21 7.99 -9.15
CA GLN A 124 5.09 8.82 -9.60
C GLN A 124 3.75 8.31 -9.05
N MET A 125 3.49 6.99 -9.10
CA MET A 125 2.28 6.40 -8.52
C MET A 125 2.17 6.69 -7.01
N SER A 126 3.29 6.56 -6.28
CA SER A 126 3.35 6.84 -4.84
C SER A 126 3.10 8.32 -4.54
N TYR A 127 3.67 9.23 -5.35
CA TYR A 127 3.43 10.66 -5.25
C TYR A 127 1.95 11.01 -5.48
N ASP A 128 1.34 10.49 -6.55
CA ASP A 128 -0.06 10.73 -6.88
C ASP A 128 -1.00 10.21 -5.78
N LEU A 129 -0.68 9.04 -5.20
CA LEU A 129 -1.40 8.49 -4.07
C LEU A 129 -1.30 9.42 -2.83
N GLY A 130 -0.10 9.96 -2.55
CA GLY A 130 0.11 10.93 -1.49
C GLY A 130 -0.69 12.21 -1.69
N VAL A 131 -0.70 12.76 -2.91
CA VAL A 131 -1.51 13.94 -3.27
C VAL A 131 -3.01 13.67 -3.07
N LEU A 132 -3.49 12.48 -3.44
CA LEU A 132 -4.88 12.10 -3.22
C LEU A 132 -5.23 12.08 -1.73
N HIS A 133 -4.40 11.44 -0.89
CA HIS A 133 -4.63 11.38 0.55
C HIS A 133 -4.59 12.76 1.21
N TYR A 134 -3.68 13.64 0.75
CA TYR A 134 -3.63 15.03 1.19
C TYR A 134 -4.93 15.78 0.85
N LYS A 135 -5.45 15.65 -0.38
CA LYS A 135 -6.71 16.28 -0.80
C LYS A 135 -7.93 15.78 -0.03
N MET A 136 -7.95 14.49 0.32
CA MET A 136 -9.03 13.91 1.11
C MET A 136 -9.03 14.41 2.57
N ARG A 137 -8.00 15.15 3.01
CA ARG A 137 -7.81 15.61 4.40
C ARG A 137 -7.79 14.45 5.40
N VAL A 138 -7.51 13.24 4.91
CA VAL A 138 -7.24 12.07 5.74
C VAL A 138 -5.78 12.22 6.16
N TRP A 139 -5.54 12.61 7.41
CA TRP A 139 -4.19 12.66 7.95
C TRP A 139 -3.69 11.23 8.17
N PHE A 140 -3.28 10.58 7.09
CA PHE A 140 -2.57 9.32 7.14
C PHE A 140 -1.15 9.62 7.62
N GLN A 141 -1.01 9.72 8.95
CA GLN A 141 0.28 9.85 9.60
C GLN A 141 1.19 8.67 9.22
N ALA A 142 2.50 8.83 9.37
CA ALA A 142 3.49 7.80 9.01
C ALA A 142 3.18 6.44 9.65
N GLU A 143 2.63 6.46 10.87
CA GLU A 143 2.21 5.29 11.65
C GLU A 143 1.11 4.50 10.94
N ASN A 144 0.17 5.17 10.28
CA ASN A 144 -0.90 4.51 9.55
C ASN A 144 -0.37 3.82 8.29
N TRP A 145 0.57 4.45 7.57
CA TRP A 145 1.26 3.81 6.45
C TRP A 145 2.05 2.59 6.89
N LEU A 146 2.68 2.66 8.06
CA LEU A 146 3.38 1.53 8.65
C LEU A 146 2.43 0.38 9.00
N CYS A 147 1.25 0.66 9.56
CA CYS A 147 0.20 -0.33 9.79
C CYS A 147 -0.27 -1.00 8.49
N VAL A 148 -0.47 -0.23 7.41
CA VAL A 148 -0.84 -0.78 6.09
C VAL A 148 0.26 -1.69 5.56
N LYS A 149 1.52 -1.21 5.58
CA LYS A 149 2.68 -1.99 5.14
C LYS A 149 2.80 -3.31 5.90
N ASN A 150 2.72 -3.26 7.23
CA ASN A 150 2.86 -4.44 8.08
C ASN A 150 1.71 -5.42 7.86
N SER A 151 0.48 -4.92 7.76
CA SER A 151 -0.70 -5.77 7.50
C SER A 151 -0.60 -6.47 6.15
N LEU A 152 -0.20 -5.74 5.10
CA LEU A 152 0.00 -6.30 3.77
C LEU A 152 1.11 -7.36 3.77
N LEU A 153 2.26 -7.04 4.36
CA LEU A 153 3.38 -7.97 4.41
C LEU A 153 3.00 -9.27 5.13
N THR A 154 2.30 -9.18 6.27
CA THR A 154 1.77 -10.35 6.97
C THR A 154 0.87 -11.19 6.08
N VAL A 155 -0.10 -10.57 5.40
CA VAL A 155 -1.01 -11.28 4.46
C VAL A 155 -0.22 -11.99 3.37
N ILE A 156 0.76 -11.33 2.75
CA ILE A 156 1.54 -11.93 1.67
C ILE A 156 2.43 -13.08 2.15
N LEU A 157 3.07 -12.94 3.31
CA LEU A 157 3.96 -13.96 3.88
C LEU A 157 3.20 -15.19 4.40
N GLU A 158 1.97 -15.04 4.89
CA GLU A 158 1.13 -16.18 5.28
C GLU A 158 0.77 -17.07 4.07
N ILE A 159 0.56 -16.47 2.89
CA ILE A 159 0.29 -17.22 1.64
C ILE A 159 1.57 -17.72 0.98
N ASN A 160 2.68 -17.00 1.14
CA ASN A 160 3.98 -17.33 0.58
C ASN A 160 4.98 -17.63 1.70
N PRO A 161 4.82 -18.74 2.44
CA PRO A 161 5.69 -19.04 3.56
C PRO A 161 7.12 -19.20 3.06
N ILE A 162 8.02 -18.36 3.56
CA ILE A 162 9.45 -18.52 3.35
C ILE A 162 9.84 -19.75 4.17
N LYS A 163 10.15 -20.86 3.50
CA LYS A 163 10.76 -22.01 4.18
C LYS A 163 12.12 -21.54 4.71
N SER A 164 12.22 -21.28 6.00
CA SER A 164 13.52 -21.26 6.65
C SER A 164 14.04 -22.69 6.60
N GLU A 165 15.10 -22.93 5.82
CA GLU A 165 15.90 -24.13 5.99
C GLU A 165 16.56 -24.03 7.37
N ILE A 166 15.87 -24.56 8.38
CA ILE A 166 16.48 -24.82 9.67
C ILE A 166 17.40 -26.03 9.45
N TYR A 167 18.63 -25.76 9.05
CA TYR A 167 19.72 -26.72 9.17
C TYR A 167 19.98 -26.96 10.65
N PHE A 168 19.21 -27.87 11.27
CA PHE A 168 19.64 -28.51 12.50
C PHE A 168 20.86 -29.36 12.16
N CYS A 169 22.05 -28.78 12.33
CA CYS A 169 23.29 -29.53 12.42
C CYS A 169 23.23 -30.34 13.71
N SER A 170 22.61 -31.52 13.65
CA SER A 170 22.69 -32.54 14.69
C SER A 170 24.10 -33.11 14.69
N SER A 171 25.04 -32.37 15.26
CA SER A 171 26.37 -32.91 15.57
C SER A 171 26.18 -33.91 16.71
N LYS A 172 26.07 -35.19 16.35
CA LYS A 172 26.19 -36.30 17.30
C LYS A 172 27.55 -36.18 18.00
N ARG A 173 27.52 -36.13 19.33
CA ARG A 173 28.59 -36.65 20.20
C ARG A 173 27.93 -37.57 21.22
#